data_AF-A0A432PX94-F1
#
_entry.id   AF-A0A432PX94-F1
#
_cell.length_a   1.000
_cell.length_b   1.000
_cell.length_c   1.000
_cell.angle_alpha   90.00
_cell.angle_beta   90.00
_cell.angle_gamma   90.00
#
_symmetry.space_group_name_H-M   'P 1'
#
loop_
_entity.id
_entity.type
_entity.pdbx_description
1 polymer ?
#
loop_
_entity_poly.entity_id
_entity_poly.type
_entity_poly.pdbx_seq_one_letter_code
_entity_poly.pdbx_strand_id
1 'polypeptide(L)'
;MQKLKRYALIKVFRPLELVGFGVVFSTILFLLFPKGKLEELLFSEKIVNLDLRIKYLESLINIEKRPEYFVALAQNYARAGNYSEAYKYLRKLENIYPQEKERILKTKYFILKAKFFSLKEESKKREIKKEIDKTLTLLARKESSLKELEWIFKESVRMNVPEAVYIAMDKLLINKEEGRSKRKELIKTAVKIALWNNRYDLAKKIIRKHILEFPEDQNYVKFMLKAALSTGDPEFASEMAQRVYERLRRGWL
;
A
#
# COMPACT_ATOMS: atom_id res chain seq x y z
N MET A 1 55.12 -19.26 60.80
CA MET A 1 53.79 -19.92 60.85
C MET A 1 52.81 -19.20 59.91
N GLN A 2 52.63 -19.68 58.68
CA GLN A 2 51.60 -19.17 57.75
C GLN A 2 50.34 -20.02 57.88
N LYS A 3 49.23 -19.41 58.30
CA LYS A 3 47.90 -20.04 58.25
C LYS A 3 47.38 -19.98 56.81
N LEU A 4 47.44 -21.11 56.09
CA LEU A 4 46.73 -21.30 54.83
C LEU A 4 45.21 -21.17 55.07
N LYS A 5 44.62 -20.08 54.56
CA LYS A 5 43.17 -19.92 54.47
C LYS A 5 42.63 -21.03 53.55
N ARG A 6 41.97 -22.02 54.13
CA ARG A 6 41.17 -23.01 53.39
C ARG A 6 39.97 -22.27 52.80
N TYR A 7 40.00 -22.01 51.49
CA TYR A 7 38.80 -21.64 50.75
C TYR A 7 37.88 -22.87 50.76
N ALA A 8 36.82 -22.82 51.57
CA ALA A 8 35.74 -23.76 51.45
C ALA A 8 35.16 -23.60 50.04
N LEU A 9 35.29 -24.64 49.20
CA LEU A 9 34.46 -24.82 48.01
C LEU A 9 33.03 -25.04 48.50
N ILE A 10 32.35 -23.94 48.84
CA ILE A 10 30.92 -23.96 49.10
C ILE A 10 30.30 -24.37 47.76
N LYS A 11 29.78 -25.61 47.68
CA LYS A 11 28.85 -25.99 46.62
C LYS A 11 27.61 -25.12 46.80
N VAL A 12 27.61 -23.94 46.18
CA VAL A 12 26.57 -22.93 46.36
C VAL A 12 25.22 -23.43 45.84
N PHE A 13 25.23 -24.39 44.91
CA PHE A 13 24.01 -24.99 44.35
C PHE A 13 24.17 -26.49 44.16
N ARG A 14 23.12 -27.25 44.49
CA ARG A 14 23.02 -28.68 44.15
C ARG A 14 22.77 -28.82 42.65
N PRO A 15 23.30 -29.86 41.97
CA PRO A 15 23.04 -30.08 40.53
C PRO A 15 21.53 -30.13 40.19
N LEU A 16 20.71 -30.64 41.10
CA LEU A 16 19.25 -30.69 40.96
C LEU A 16 18.60 -29.29 41.00
N GLU A 17 19.15 -28.35 41.76
CA GLU A 17 18.69 -26.95 41.81
C GLU A 17 19.05 -26.20 40.54
N LEU A 18 20.21 -26.50 39.93
CA LEU A 18 20.58 -25.96 38.61
C LEU A 18 19.64 -26.46 37.52
N VAL A 19 19.27 -27.74 37.54
CA VAL A 19 18.27 -28.29 36.61
C VAL A 19 16.89 -27.67 36.88
N GLY A 20 16.48 -27.56 38.14
CA GLY A 20 15.22 -26.93 38.52
C GLY A 20 15.14 -25.47 38.07
N PHE A 21 16.21 -24.71 38.25
CA PHE A 21 16.32 -23.34 37.75
C PHE A 21 16.28 -23.29 36.23
N GLY A 22 17.00 -24.18 35.55
CA GLY A 22 16.97 -24.29 34.09
C GLY A 22 15.57 -24.60 33.54
N VAL A 23 14.83 -25.48 34.19
CA VAL A 23 13.45 -25.82 33.84
C VAL A 23 12.54 -24.61 34.07
N VAL A 24 12.54 -24.03 35.27
CA VAL A 24 11.70 -22.86 35.60
C VAL A 24 12.00 -21.69 34.66
N PHE A 25 13.27 -21.40 34.40
CA PHE A 25 13.67 -20.34 33.49
C PHE A 25 13.21 -20.63 32.05
N SER A 26 13.35 -21.88 31.57
CA SER A 26 12.86 -22.28 30.25
C SER A 26 11.34 -22.20 30.15
N THR A 27 10.61 -22.58 31.21
CA THR A 27 9.16 -22.47 31.28
C THR A 27 8.71 -21.00 31.27
N ILE A 28 9.39 -20.12 32.01
CA ILE A 28 9.14 -18.68 32.01
C ILE A 28 9.41 -18.10 30.62
N LEU A 29 10.52 -18.45 29.98
CA LEU A 29 10.84 -18.04 28.61
C LEU A 29 9.76 -18.49 27.62
N PHE A 30 9.30 -19.74 27.72
CA PHE A 30 8.25 -20.28 26.86
C PHE A 30 6.89 -19.59 27.07
N LEU A 31 6.55 -19.24 28.32
CA LEU A 31 5.32 -18.51 28.67
C LEU A 31 5.35 -17.04 28.25
N LEU A 32 6.50 -16.37 28.43
CA LEU A 32 6.66 -14.96 28.06
C LEU A 32 6.80 -14.75 26.56
N PHE A 33 7.46 -15.69 25.86
CA PHE A 33 7.74 -15.62 24.42
C PHE A 33 7.21 -16.87 23.69
N PRO A 34 5.88 -17.09 23.68
CA PRO A 34 5.30 -18.15 22.88
C PRO A 34 5.64 -17.94 21.40
N LYS A 35 5.89 -19.04 20.69
CA LYS A 35 6.26 -19.02 19.26
C LYS A 35 5.29 -18.14 18.48
N GLY A 36 5.82 -17.24 17.65
CA GLY A 36 5.05 -16.33 16.79
C GLY A 36 4.74 -14.94 17.39
N LYS A 37 4.78 -14.74 18.72
CA LYS A 37 4.53 -13.39 19.29
C LYS A 37 5.56 -12.34 18.88
N LEU A 38 6.83 -12.75 18.72
CA LEU A 38 7.88 -11.86 18.24
C LEU A 38 7.64 -11.43 16.80
N GLU A 39 7.27 -12.38 15.93
CA GLU A 39 6.90 -12.10 14.54
C GLU A 39 5.71 -11.13 14.50
N GLU A 40 4.67 -11.38 15.30
CA GLU A 40 3.50 -10.50 15.41
C GLU A 40 3.87 -9.08 15.86
N LEU A 41 4.75 -8.94 16.86
CA LEU A 41 5.28 -7.63 17.28
C LEU A 41 6.09 -6.94 16.18
N LEU A 42 6.87 -7.71 15.41
CA LEU A 42 7.66 -7.20 14.29
C LEU A 42 6.85 -6.90 13.05
N PHE A 43 5.63 -7.38 12.93
CA PHE A 43 4.70 -7.00 11.87
C PHE A 43 3.71 -5.92 12.35
N SER A 44 3.60 -5.70 13.66
CA SER A 44 2.78 -4.64 14.24
C SER A 44 3.25 -3.23 13.87
N GLU A 45 2.32 -2.28 13.90
CA GLU A 45 2.56 -0.85 13.64
C GLU A 45 3.13 -0.09 14.84
N LYS A 46 3.22 -0.71 16.02
CA LYS A 46 3.77 -0.08 17.23
C LYS A 46 5.30 -0.02 17.12
N ILE A 47 5.81 1.09 16.59
CA ILE A 47 7.24 1.35 16.41
C ILE A 47 7.87 1.64 17.78
N VAL A 48 8.72 0.75 18.28
CA VAL A 48 9.54 1.01 19.49
C VAL A 48 11.01 1.25 19.12
N ASN A 49 11.56 0.55 18.12
CA ASN A 49 12.91 0.81 17.60
C ASN A 49 13.07 0.23 16.18
N LEU A 50 13.31 1.09 15.18
CA LEU A 50 13.40 0.70 13.77
C LEU A 50 14.67 -0.11 13.47
N ASP A 51 15.80 0.28 14.06
CA ASP A 51 17.09 -0.40 13.85
C ASP A 51 17.08 -1.81 14.44
N LEU A 52 16.49 -1.97 15.63
CA LEU A 52 16.33 -3.28 16.26
C LEU A 52 15.44 -4.20 15.41
N ARG A 53 14.34 -3.67 14.85
CA ARG A 53 13.45 -4.42 13.94
C ARG A 53 14.19 -4.87 12.68
N ILE A 54 15.00 -4.00 12.09
CA ILE A 54 15.85 -4.35 10.95
C ILE A 54 16.81 -5.48 11.33
N LYS A 55 17.57 -5.35 12.43
CA LYS A 55 18.53 -6.36 12.89
C LYS A 55 17.86 -7.72 13.13
N TYR A 56 16.70 -7.73 13.76
CA TYR A 56 15.97 -8.97 13.98
C TYR A 56 15.50 -9.61 12.67
N LEU A 57 14.93 -8.82 11.75
CA LEU A 57 14.48 -9.33 10.45
C LEU A 57 15.66 -9.86 9.60
N GLU A 58 16.84 -9.24 9.69
CA GLU A 58 18.07 -9.77 9.08
C GLU A 58 18.43 -11.15 9.64
N SER A 59 18.36 -11.32 10.96
CA SER A 59 18.58 -12.62 11.61
C SER A 59 17.54 -13.65 11.17
N LEU A 60 16.26 -13.28 11.07
CA LEU A 60 15.21 -14.19 10.63
C LEU A 60 15.44 -14.71 9.20
N ILE A 61 15.85 -13.87 8.26
CA ILE A 61 16.10 -14.30 6.88
C ILE A 61 17.21 -15.35 6.79
N ASN A 62 18.18 -15.31 7.72
CA ASN A 62 19.25 -16.30 7.78
C ASN A 62 18.76 -17.65 8.30
N ILE A 63 17.70 -17.67 9.10
CA ILE A 63 17.08 -18.90 9.64
C ILE A 63 16.08 -19.45 8.62
N GLU A 64 15.19 -18.60 8.11
CA GLU A 64 14.11 -19.00 7.21
C GLU A 64 13.87 -17.94 6.14
N LYS A 65 13.90 -18.36 4.88
CA LYS A 65 13.62 -17.49 3.74
C LYS A 65 12.11 -17.51 3.49
N ARG A 66 11.43 -16.43 3.88
CA ARG A 66 10.01 -16.18 3.56
C ARG A 66 9.86 -14.84 2.85
N PRO A 67 8.98 -14.72 1.84
CA PRO A 67 8.79 -13.47 1.10
C PRO A 67 8.38 -12.30 2.02
N GLU A 68 7.61 -12.57 3.07
CA GLU A 68 7.17 -11.58 4.08
C GLU A 68 8.36 -10.87 4.73
N TYR A 69 9.46 -11.58 5.00
CA TYR A 69 10.63 -11.01 5.65
C TYR A 69 11.39 -10.08 4.71
N PHE A 70 11.52 -10.43 3.42
CA PHE A 70 12.15 -9.55 2.44
C PHE A 70 11.33 -8.28 2.21
N VAL A 71 9.99 -8.40 2.15
CA VAL A 71 9.09 -7.25 2.08
C VAL A 71 9.25 -6.35 3.29
N ALA A 72 9.20 -6.93 4.50
CA ALA A 72 9.31 -6.18 5.74
C ALA A 72 10.66 -5.48 5.85
N LEU A 73 11.78 -6.14 5.50
CA LEU A 73 13.09 -5.51 5.48
C LEU A 73 13.15 -4.35 4.50
N ALA A 74 12.71 -4.56 3.26
CA ALA A 74 12.74 -3.53 2.25
C ALA A 74 11.95 -2.28 2.67
N GLN A 75 10.77 -2.48 3.29
CA GLN A 75 9.95 -1.39 3.81
C GLN A 75 10.60 -0.69 5.02
N ASN A 76 11.17 -1.43 5.96
CA ASN A 76 11.83 -0.81 7.12
C ASN A 76 13.10 -0.05 6.73
N TYR A 77 13.91 -0.58 5.81
CA TYR A 77 15.04 0.15 5.25
C TYR A 77 14.62 1.43 4.52
N ALA A 78 13.51 1.38 3.76
CA ALA A 78 12.97 2.58 3.12
C ALA A 78 12.47 3.63 4.12
N ARG A 79 11.85 3.20 5.23
CA ARG A 79 11.44 4.08 6.34
C ARG A 79 12.65 4.71 7.03
N ALA A 80 13.75 3.98 7.16
CA ALA A 80 15.01 4.48 7.69
C ALA A 80 15.75 5.44 6.72
N GLY A 81 15.24 5.63 5.50
CA GLY A 81 15.90 6.43 4.47
C GLY A 81 17.05 5.72 3.75
N ASN A 82 17.35 4.46 4.10
CA ASN A 82 18.37 3.66 3.44
C ASN A 82 17.80 2.96 2.20
N TYR A 83 17.60 3.74 1.14
CA TYR A 83 16.99 3.24 -0.11
C TYR A 83 17.85 2.21 -0.84
N SER A 84 19.18 2.28 -0.71
CA SER A 84 20.10 1.31 -1.34
C SER A 84 19.83 -0.10 -0.81
N GLU A 85 19.80 -0.27 0.51
CA GLU A 85 19.48 -1.55 1.13
C GLU A 85 18.03 -1.96 0.85
N ALA A 86 17.08 -1.02 0.86
CA ALA A 86 15.70 -1.32 0.49
C ALA A 86 15.58 -1.96 -0.91
N TYR A 87 16.27 -1.40 -1.91
CA TYR A 87 16.29 -1.96 -3.27
C TYR A 87 17.07 -3.27 -3.36
N LYS A 88 18.13 -3.46 -2.56
CA LYS A 88 18.85 -4.73 -2.49
C LYS A 88 17.94 -5.86 -2.01
N TYR A 89 17.14 -5.64 -0.96
CA TYR A 89 16.19 -6.65 -0.49
C TYR A 89 15.00 -6.84 -1.42
N LEU A 90 14.56 -5.80 -2.14
CA LEU A 90 13.59 -5.94 -3.23
C LEU A 90 14.14 -6.85 -4.34
N ARG A 91 15.39 -6.66 -4.79
CA ARG A 91 16.02 -7.53 -5.80
C ARG A 91 16.15 -8.97 -5.32
N LYS A 92 16.48 -9.18 -4.04
CA LYS A 92 16.49 -10.52 -3.45
C LYS A 92 15.11 -11.17 -3.48
N LEU A 93 14.05 -10.42 -3.15
CA LEU A 93 12.66 -10.90 -3.27
C LEU A 93 12.33 -11.27 -4.72
N GLU A 94 12.68 -10.40 -5.69
CA GLU A 94 12.48 -10.65 -7.12
C GLU A 94 13.19 -11.92 -7.62
N ASN A 95 14.43 -12.14 -7.17
CA ASN A 95 15.24 -13.28 -7.61
C ASN A 95 14.79 -14.60 -6.97
N ILE A 96 14.42 -14.59 -5.69
CA ILE A 96 14.06 -15.82 -4.95
C ILE A 96 12.59 -16.18 -5.19
N TYR A 97 11.71 -15.19 -5.34
CA TYR A 97 10.27 -15.37 -5.49
C TYR A 97 9.71 -14.60 -6.70
N PRO A 98 10.16 -14.90 -7.93
CA PRO A 98 9.72 -14.20 -9.14
C PRO A 98 8.22 -14.31 -9.43
N GLN A 99 7.54 -15.30 -8.84
CA GLN A 99 6.09 -15.49 -8.91
C GLN A 99 5.30 -14.45 -8.08
N GLU A 100 5.91 -13.86 -7.05
CA GLU A 100 5.28 -12.88 -6.14
C GLU A 100 5.19 -11.46 -6.77
N LYS A 101 4.83 -11.38 -8.05
CA LYS A 101 4.92 -10.14 -8.86
C LYS A 101 4.15 -8.96 -8.27
N GLU A 102 2.97 -9.21 -7.71
CA GLU A 102 2.14 -8.18 -7.09
C GLU A 102 2.80 -7.64 -5.81
N ARG A 103 3.24 -8.54 -4.92
CA ARG A 103 3.95 -8.22 -3.68
C ARG A 103 5.25 -7.45 -3.96
N ILE A 104 5.99 -7.84 -4.99
CA ILE A 104 7.18 -7.12 -5.49
C ILE A 104 6.82 -5.69 -5.91
N LEU A 105 5.81 -5.53 -6.77
CA LEU A 105 5.39 -4.21 -7.25
C LEU A 105 4.89 -3.30 -6.12
N LYS A 106 4.13 -3.86 -5.19
CA LYS A 106 3.63 -3.16 -4.00
C LYS A 106 4.79 -2.72 -3.10
N THR A 107 5.80 -3.58 -2.92
CA THR A 107 7.02 -3.24 -2.18
C THR A 107 7.82 -2.15 -2.88
N LYS A 108 7.99 -2.24 -4.21
CA LYS A 108 8.62 -1.18 -5.02
C LYS A 108 7.89 0.16 -4.84
N TYR A 109 6.56 0.15 -4.89
CA TYR A 109 5.75 1.33 -4.63
C TYR A 109 6.03 1.94 -3.24
N PHE A 110 6.06 1.12 -2.18
CA PHE A 110 6.35 1.62 -0.83
C PHE A 110 7.73 2.29 -0.73
N ILE A 111 8.76 1.71 -1.35
CA ILE A 111 10.10 2.29 -1.39
C ILE A 111 10.09 3.63 -2.14
N LEU A 112 9.47 3.67 -3.32
CA LEU A 112 9.35 4.88 -4.14
C LEU A 112 8.59 5.98 -3.39
N LYS A 113 7.49 5.64 -2.72
CA LYS A 113 6.69 6.59 -1.93
C LYS A 113 7.51 7.18 -0.79
N ALA A 114 8.20 6.34 -0.01
CA ALA A 114 9.06 6.81 1.07
C ALA A 114 10.18 7.74 0.54
N LYS A 115 10.79 7.39 -0.59
CA LYS A 115 11.80 8.21 -1.26
C LYS A 115 11.24 9.53 -1.80
N PHE A 116 10.02 9.52 -2.35
CA PHE A 116 9.36 10.72 -2.87
C PHE A 116 9.16 11.78 -1.79
N PHE A 117 8.71 11.37 -0.60
CA PHE A 117 8.46 12.28 0.52
C PHE A 117 9.72 12.75 1.24
N SER A 118 10.85 12.04 1.14
CA SER A 118 12.11 12.46 1.76
C SER A 118 12.94 13.42 0.90
N LEU A 119 12.76 13.38 -0.41
CA LEU A 119 13.50 14.25 -1.33
C LEU A 119 13.11 15.72 -1.11
N LYS A 120 14.10 16.62 -1.22
CA LYS A 120 13.88 18.07 -1.24
C LYS A 120 13.88 18.65 -2.65
N GLU A 121 14.72 18.07 -3.52
CA GLU A 121 14.94 18.55 -4.89
C GLU A 121 13.78 18.15 -5.83
N GLU A 122 13.22 19.15 -6.52
CA GLU A 122 12.00 18.99 -7.32
C GLU A 122 12.21 18.16 -8.60
N SER A 123 13.37 18.29 -9.24
CA SER A 123 13.76 17.49 -10.42
C SER A 123 13.69 15.98 -10.11
N LYS A 124 14.35 15.55 -9.02
CA LYS A 124 14.37 14.17 -8.54
C LYS A 124 13.00 13.70 -8.08
N LYS A 125 12.20 14.57 -7.45
CA LYS A 125 10.80 14.24 -7.12
C LYS A 125 9.98 13.91 -8.35
N ARG A 126 10.12 14.68 -9.44
CA ARG A 126 9.42 14.41 -10.71
C ARG A 126 9.83 13.07 -11.32
N GLU A 127 11.10 12.70 -11.25
CA GLU A 127 11.57 11.38 -11.71
C GLU A 127 10.95 10.23 -10.89
N ILE A 128 11.01 10.33 -9.55
CA ILE A 128 10.40 9.33 -8.68
C ILE A 128 8.89 9.28 -8.89
N LYS A 129 8.23 10.42 -9.10
CA LYS A 129 6.80 10.50 -9.40
C LYS A 129 6.45 9.74 -10.69
N LYS A 130 7.25 9.87 -11.76
CA LYS A 130 7.04 9.07 -12.99
C LYS A 130 7.11 7.57 -12.73
N GLU A 131 8.04 7.13 -11.87
CA GLU A 131 8.16 5.72 -11.50
C GLU A 131 6.99 5.25 -10.62
N ILE A 132 6.48 6.11 -9.73
CA ILE A 132 5.25 5.85 -8.96
C ILE A 132 4.06 5.68 -9.90
N ASP A 133 3.91 6.58 -10.88
CA ASP A 133 2.82 6.55 -11.84
C ASP A 133 2.81 5.24 -12.63
N LYS A 134 3.97 4.83 -13.15
CA LYS A 134 4.14 3.54 -13.84
C LYS A 134 3.80 2.36 -12.93
N THR A 135 4.31 2.38 -11.69
CA THR A 135 4.17 1.26 -10.76
C THR A 135 2.70 1.08 -10.33
N LEU A 136 2.02 2.16 -9.93
CA LEU A 136 0.61 2.10 -9.54
C LEU A 136 -0.31 1.77 -10.71
N THR A 137 -0.02 2.28 -11.92
CA THR A 137 -0.78 1.92 -13.12
C THR A 137 -0.64 0.42 -13.43
N LEU A 138 0.58 -0.12 -13.30
CA LEU A 138 0.83 -1.55 -13.52
C LEU A 138 0.14 -2.43 -12.47
N LEU A 139 0.16 -2.01 -11.19
CA LEU A 139 -0.59 -2.66 -10.13
C LEU A 139 -2.09 -2.69 -10.45
N ALA A 140 -2.68 -1.53 -10.77
CA ALA A 140 -4.11 -1.44 -11.11
C ALA A 140 -4.49 -2.34 -12.29
N ARG A 141 -3.63 -2.48 -13.30
CA ARG A 141 -3.87 -3.35 -14.47
C ARG A 141 -3.84 -4.83 -14.13
N LYS A 142 -2.95 -5.26 -13.24
CA LYS A 142 -2.78 -6.68 -12.88
C LYS A 142 -3.75 -7.14 -11.80
N GLU A 143 -4.11 -6.24 -10.88
CA GLU A 143 -4.92 -6.60 -9.72
C GLU A 143 -6.37 -6.95 -10.08
N SER A 144 -6.93 -7.93 -9.36
CA SER A 144 -8.33 -8.34 -9.49
C SER A 144 -9.05 -8.46 -8.14
N SER A 145 -8.31 -8.55 -7.03
CA SER A 145 -8.87 -8.54 -5.68
C SER A 145 -9.50 -7.19 -5.35
N LEU A 146 -10.76 -7.20 -4.89
CA LEU A 146 -11.48 -5.99 -4.50
C LEU A 146 -10.74 -5.17 -3.44
N LYS A 147 -10.30 -5.84 -2.38
CA LYS A 147 -9.58 -5.22 -1.27
C LYS A 147 -8.31 -4.50 -1.76
N GLU A 148 -7.59 -5.13 -2.68
CA GLU A 148 -6.37 -4.55 -3.24
C GLU A 148 -6.67 -3.44 -4.24
N LEU A 149 -7.71 -3.57 -5.07
CA LEU A 149 -8.18 -2.49 -5.96
C LEU A 149 -8.60 -1.25 -5.17
N GLU A 150 -9.28 -1.41 -4.03
CA GLU A 150 -9.60 -0.28 -3.14
C GLU A 150 -8.35 0.40 -2.59
N TRP A 151 -7.37 -0.40 -2.16
CA TRP A 151 -6.09 0.11 -1.67
C TRP A 151 -5.35 0.87 -2.78
N ILE A 152 -5.25 0.29 -3.99
CA ILE A 152 -4.64 0.92 -5.16
C ILE A 152 -5.37 2.22 -5.52
N PHE A 153 -6.70 2.23 -5.51
CA PHE A 153 -7.49 3.42 -5.79
C PHE A 153 -7.14 4.54 -4.80
N LYS A 154 -7.20 4.26 -3.49
CA LYS A 154 -6.89 5.22 -2.43
C LYS A 154 -5.46 5.76 -2.55
N GLU A 155 -4.49 4.88 -2.78
CA GLU A 155 -3.09 5.30 -2.94
C GLU A 155 -2.85 6.08 -4.24
N SER A 156 -3.54 5.74 -5.32
CA SER A 156 -3.46 6.45 -6.60
C SER A 156 -4.09 7.85 -6.53
N VAL A 157 -5.17 8.01 -5.75
CA VAL A 157 -5.74 9.33 -5.45
C VAL A 157 -4.76 10.16 -4.62
N ARG A 158 -4.22 9.61 -3.53
CA ARG A 158 -3.23 10.29 -2.67
C ARG A 158 -1.98 10.72 -3.42
N MET A 159 -1.51 9.86 -4.31
CA MET A 159 -0.34 10.14 -5.13
C MET A 159 -0.67 10.89 -6.40
N ASN A 160 -1.93 11.25 -6.65
CA ASN A 160 -2.37 11.97 -7.84
C ASN A 160 -1.92 11.28 -9.15
N VAL A 161 -2.36 10.03 -9.35
CA VAL A 161 -2.04 9.17 -10.52
C VAL A 161 -3.32 8.88 -11.32
N PRO A 162 -3.72 9.75 -12.25
CA PRO A 162 -5.04 9.68 -12.90
C PRO A 162 -5.33 8.35 -13.61
N GLU A 163 -4.34 7.80 -14.31
CA GLU A 163 -4.51 6.55 -15.06
C GLU A 163 -4.80 5.36 -14.12
N ALA A 164 -4.05 5.24 -13.03
CA ALA A 164 -4.25 4.20 -12.04
C ALA A 164 -5.58 4.36 -11.30
N VAL A 165 -5.98 5.60 -10.97
CA VAL A 165 -7.30 5.91 -10.40
C VAL A 165 -8.41 5.43 -11.33
N TYR A 166 -8.34 5.75 -12.62
CA TYR A 166 -9.33 5.32 -13.59
C TYR A 166 -9.41 3.79 -13.71
N ILE A 167 -8.28 3.10 -13.84
CA ILE A 167 -8.26 1.65 -14.01
C ILE A 167 -8.81 0.94 -12.77
N ALA A 168 -8.39 1.37 -11.57
CA ALA A 168 -8.88 0.79 -10.33
C ALA A 168 -10.38 1.06 -10.13
N MET A 169 -10.83 2.29 -10.40
CA MET A 169 -12.25 2.65 -10.40
C MET A 169 -13.04 1.75 -11.36
N ASP A 170 -12.59 1.60 -12.60
CA ASP A 170 -13.33 0.85 -13.63
C ASP A 170 -13.53 -0.62 -13.22
N LYS A 171 -12.49 -1.24 -12.65
CA LYS A 171 -12.56 -2.60 -12.12
C LYS A 171 -13.46 -2.72 -10.89
N LEU A 172 -13.40 -1.75 -9.97
CA LEU A 172 -14.28 -1.72 -8.80
C LEU A 172 -15.76 -1.60 -9.22
N LEU A 173 -16.07 -0.81 -10.26
CA LEU A 173 -17.45 -0.63 -10.75
C LEU A 173 -18.02 -1.86 -11.48
N ILE A 174 -17.17 -2.69 -12.08
CA ILE A 174 -17.60 -3.96 -12.68
C ILE A 174 -18.13 -4.91 -11.60
N ASN A 175 -17.53 -4.86 -10.42
CA ASN A 175 -17.98 -5.67 -9.30
C ASN A 175 -19.19 -5.02 -8.63
N LYS A 176 -20.36 -5.65 -8.77
CA LYS A 176 -21.67 -5.07 -8.40
C LYS A 176 -21.92 -4.99 -6.89
N GLU A 177 -20.95 -5.38 -6.06
CA GLU A 177 -21.02 -5.31 -4.60
C GLU A 177 -20.99 -3.87 -4.07
N GLU A 178 -20.53 -2.91 -4.88
CA GLU A 178 -20.44 -1.52 -4.44
C GLU A 178 -21.80 -0.83 -4.39
N GLY A 179 -22.15 -0.32 -3.21
CA GLY A 179 -23.36 0.48 -3.02
C GLY A 179 -23.39 1.72 -3.94
N ARG A 180 -24.60 2.11 -4.35
CA ARG A 180 -24.84 3.22 -5.29
C ARG A 180 -24.15 4.54 -4.91
N SER A 181 -24.03 4.83 -3.61
CA SER A 181 -23.31 6.02 -3.11
C SER A 181 -21.80 5.92 -3.38
N LYS A 182 -21.18 4.77 -3.09
CA LYS A 182 -19.75 4.55 -3.31
C LYS A 182 -19.39 4.57 -4.80
N ARG A 183 -20.21 3.99 -5.67
CA ARG A 183 -20.03 4.08 -7.14
C ARG A 183 -19.98 5.52 -7.63
N LYS A 184 -20.93 6.37 -7.17
CA LYS A 184 -20.95 7.81 -7.48
C LYS A 184 -19.66 8.50 -7.04
N GLU A 185 -19.23 8.27 -5.80
CA GLU A 185 -18.00 8.84 -5.23
C GLU A 185 -16.74 8.45 -6.05
N LEU A 186 -16.61 7.18 -6.43
CA LEU A 186 -15.49 6.68 -7.22
C LEU A 186 -15.39 7.41 -8.57
N ILE A 187 -16.50 7.52 -9.29
CA ILE A 187 -16.55 8.19 -10.60
C ILE A 187 -16.22 9.67 -10.47
N LYS A 188 -16.87 10.37 -9.52
CA LYS A 188 -16.63 11.81 -9.31
C LYS A 188 -15.17 12.08 -8.96
N THR A 189 -14.56 11.21 -8.15
CA THR A 189 -13.15 11.31 -7.78
C THR A 189 -12.25 11.11 -8.99
N ALA A 190 -12.51 10.10 -9.82
CA ALA A 190 -11.72 9.86 -11.04
C ALA A 190 -11.79 11.05 -12.02
N VAL A 191 -12.99 11.63 -12.22
CA VAL A 191 -13.16 12.85 -13.04
C VAL A 191 -12.37 14.03 -12.46
N LYS A 192 -12.48 14.29 -11.15
CA LYS A 192 -11.74 15.38 -10.49
C LYS A 192 -10.23 15.22 -10.65
N ILE A 193 -9.71 14.03 -10.38
CA ILE A 193 -8.27 13.75 -10.51
C ILE A 193 -7.83 13.91 -11.97
N ALA A 194 -8.60 13.44 -12.95
CA ALA A 194 -8.27 13.64 -14.36
C ALA A 194 -8.20 15.15 -14.72
N LEU A 195 -9.18 15.94 -14.30
CA LEU A 195 -9.22 17.39 -14.55
C LEU A 195 -8.07 18.13 -13.86
N TRP A 196 -7.79 17.86 -12.58
CA TRP A 196 -6.70 18.51 -11.84
C TRP A 196 -5.30 18.25 -12.43
N ASN A 197 -5.15 17.19 -13.24
CA ASN A 197 -3.92 16.86 -13.93
C ASN A 197 -3.92 17.26 -15.41
N ASN A 198 -4.89 18.08 -15.85
CA ASN A 198 -5.07 18.47 -17.25
C ASN A 198 -5.18 17.26 -18.21
N ARG A 199 -5.64 16.10 -17.71
CA ARG A 199 -5.86 14.88 -18.51
C ARG A 199 -7.27 14.93 -19.08
N TYR A 200 -7.54 15.93 -19.92
CA TYR A 200 -8.87 16.20 -20.44
C TYR A 200 -9.46 15.03 -21.22
N ASP A 201 -8.67 14.32 -22.03
CA ASP A 201 -9.15 13.13 -22.77
C ASP A 201 -9.62 12.02 -21.82
N LEU A 202 -8.90 11.83 -20.70
CA LEU A 202 -9.29 10.86 -19.68
C LEU A 202 -10.57 11.31 -18.97
N ALA A 203 -10.69 12.60 -18.63
CA ALA A 203 -11.91 13.15 -18.04
C ALA A 203 -13.11 12.97 -18.99
N LYS A 204 -12.97 13.32 -20.27
CA LYS A 204 -13.99 13.13 -21.31
C LYS A 204 -14.38 11.66 -21.44
N LYS A 205 -13.41 10.74 -21.44
CA LYS A 205 -13.65 9.29 -21.47
C LYS A 205 -14.50 8.82 -20.28
N ILE A 206 -14.15 9.23 -19.06
CA ILE A 206 -14.89 8.87 -17.84
C ILE A 206 -16.30 9.44 -17.90
N ILE A 207 -16.43 10.72 -18.25
CA ILE A 207 -17.73 11.41 -18.34
C ILE A 207 -18.63 10.73 -19.36
N ARG A 208 -18.13 10.52 -20.58
CA ARG A 208 -18.90 9.88 -21.66
C ARG A 208 -19.42 8.51 -21.26
N LYS A 209 -18.63 7.73 -20.51
CA LYS A 209 -18.99 6.39 -20.04
C LYS A 209 -20.05 6.40 -18.93
N HIS A 210 -19.95 7.34 -17.98
CA HIS A 210 -20.70 7.25 -16.71
C HIS A 210 -21.77 8.32 -16.49
N ILE A 211 -21.87 9.36 -17.34
CA ILE A 211 -22.82 10.47 -17.13
C ILE A 211 -24.28 10.03 -16.99
N LEU A 212 -24.67 8.93 -17.63
CA LEU A 212 -26.04 8.38 -17.57
C LEU A 212 -26.22 7.27 -16.52
N GLU A 213 -25.25 7.04 -15.64
CA GLU A 213 -25.35 5.97 -14.64
C GLU A 213 -26.31 6.32 -13.49
N PHE A 214 -26.45 7.61 -13.17
CA PHE A 214 -27.35 8.12 -12.13
C PHE A 214 -28.17 9.33 -12.61
N PRO A 215 -29.02 9.16 -13.65
CA PRO A 215 -29.71 10.26 -14.32
C PRO A 215 -30.75 10.97 -13.43
N GLU A 216 -31.32 10.26 -12.47
CA GLU A 216 -32.25 10.79 -11.45
C GLU A 216 -31.56 11.68 -10.40
N ASP A 217 -30.25 11.54 -10.21
CA ASP A 217 -29.49 12.34 -9.24
C ASP A 217 -29.05 13.65 -9.90
N GLN A 218 -29.84 14.70 -9.70
CA GLN A 218 -29.57 16.03 -10.24
C GLN A 218 -28.19 16.57 -9.83
N ASN A 219 -27.71 16.25 -8.63
CA ASN A 219 -26.39 16.70 -8.16
C ASN A 219 -25.26 15.98 -8.91
N TYR A 220 -25.44 14.69 -9.19
CA TYR A 220 -24.51 13.91 -10.01
C TYR A 220 -24.47 14.45 -11.45
N VAL A 221 -25.63 14.61 -12.10
CA VAL A 221 -25.75 15.12 -13.46
C VAL A 221 -25.14 16.52 -13.57
N LYS A 222 -25.48 17.43 -12.65
CA LYS A 222 -24.92 18.79 -12.59
C LYS A 222 -23.40 18.76 -12.44
N PHE A 223 -22.87 17.87 -11.60
CA PHE A 223 -21.42 17.70 -11.47
C PHE A 223 -20.78 17.25 -12.79
N MET A 224 -21.34 16.25 -13.47
CA MET A 224 -20.78 15.71 -14.71
C MET A 224 -20.82 16.72 -15.85
N LEU A 225 -21.91 17.48 -15.99
CA LEU A 225 -22.02 18.54 -17.00
C LEU A 225 -21.06 19.71 -16.73
N LYS A 226 -20.93 20.13 -15.45
CA LYS A 226 -19.90 21.11 -15.07
C LYS A 226 -18.50 20.60 -15.39
N ALA A 227 -18.21 19.34 -15.07
CA ALA A 227 -16.94 18.72 -15.38
C ALA A 227 -16.68 18.65 -16.89
N ALA A 228 -17.71 18.39 -17.71
CA ALA A 228 -17.62 18.42 -19.16
C ALA A 228 -17.24 19.82 -19.67
N LEU A 229 -17.89 20.87 -19.17
CA LEU A 229 -17.52 22.26 -19.45
C LEU A 229 -16.07 22.57 -19.02
N SER A 230 -15.64 22.07 -17.86
CA SER A 230 -14.26 22.23 -17.37
C SER A 230 -13.20 21.54 -18.23
N THR A 231 -13.57 20.73 -19.23
CA THR A 231 -12.61 20.21 -20.21
C THR A 231 -12.19 21.23 -21.26
N GLY A 232 -12.84 22.41 -21.30
CA GLY A 232 -12.56 23.45 -22.29
C GLY A 232 -13.10 23.15 -23.69
N ASP A 233 -13.93 22.12 -23.84
CA ASP A 233 -14.51 21.67 -25.09
C ASP A 233 -16.04 21.86 -25.05
N PRO A 234 -16.56 22.96 -25.66
CA PRO A 234 -17.99 23.26 -25.63
C PRO A 234 -18.82 22.28 -26.46
N GLU A 235 -18.25 21.70 -27.52
CA GLU A 235 -18.93 20.68 -28.34
C GLU A 235 -19.16 19.42 -27.51
N PHE A 236 -18.13 18.93 -26.82
CA PHE A 236 -18.26 17.81 -25.90
C PHE A 236 -19.27 18.08 -24.78
N ALA A 237 -19.24 19.27 -24.18
CA ALA A 237 -20.20 19.63 -23.13
C ALA A 237 -21.65 19.65 -23.66
N SER A 238 -21.86 20.16 -24.87
CA SER A 238 -23.16 20.15 -25.56
C SER A 238 -23.62 18.73 -25.86
N GLU A 239 -22.74 17.87 -26.41
CA GLU A 239 -22.99 16.44 -26.65
C GLU A 239 -23.48 15.75 -25.35
N MET A 240 -22.78 15.98 -24.24
CA MET A 240 -23.13 15.40 -22.95
C MET A 240 -24.46 15.92 -22.41
N ALA A 241 -24.75 17.21 -22.56
CA ALA A 241 -26.02 17.82 -22.15
C ALA A 241 -27.20 17.25 -22.94
N GLN A 242 -27.06 17.09 -24.26
CA GLN A 242 -28.07 16.49 -25.12
C GLN A 242 -28.36 15.04 -24.71
N ARG A 243 -27.32 14.23 -24.46
CA ARG A 243 -27.48 12.84 -23.99
C ARG A 243 -28.26 12.75 -22.68
N VAL A 244 -27.98 13.64 -21.73
CA VAL A 244 -28.73 13.72 -20.47
C VAL A 244 -30.18 14.11 -20.72
N TYR A 245 -30.42 15.15 -21.52
CA TYR A 245 -31.75 15.63 -21.85
C TYR A 245 -32.62 14.53 -22.50
N GLU A 246 -32.07 13.82 -23.48
CA GLU A 246 -32.77 12.70 -24.12
C GLU A 246 -33.08 11.57 -23.15
N ARG A 247 -32.16 11.23 -22.25
CA ARG A 247 -32.38 10.18 -21.25
C ARG A 247 -33.48 10.56 -20.29
N LEU A 248 -33.52 11.82 -19.84
CA LEU A 248 -34.59 12.33 -18.99
C LEU A 248 -35.92 12.34 -19.76
N ARG A 249 -35.96 12.86 -20.98
CA ARG A 249 -37.19 12.87 -21.81
C ARG A 249 -37.79 11.47 -22.00
N ARG A 250 -36.96 10.43 -22.21
CA ARG A 250 -37.42 9.04 -22.36
C ARG A 250 -37.84 8.35 -21.06
N GLY A 251 -37.49 8.89 -19.89
CA GLY A 251 -37.87 8.33 -18.60
C GLY A 251 -39.20 8.87 -18.04
N TRP A 252 -39.79 9.85 -18.72
CA TRP A 252 -41.07 10.49 -18.36
C TRP A 252 -42.22 10.12 -19.31
N LEU A 253 -41.94 9.31 -20.34
CA LEU A 253 -42.90 8.64 -21.22
C LEU A 253 -43.03 7.19 -20.78
#